data_AF-A0A517SXL3-F1
#
_entry.id   AF-A0A517SXL3-F1
#
_cell.length_a   1.000
_cell.length_b   1.000
_cell.length_c   1.000
_cell.angle_alpha   90.00
_cell.angle_beta   90.00
_cell.angle_gamma   90.00
#
_symmetry.space_group_name_H-M   'P 1'
#
loop_
_entity.id
_entity.type
_entity.pdbx_description
1 polymer ?
#
loop_
_entity_poly.entity_id
_entity_poly.type
_entity_poly.pdbx_seq_one_letter_code
_entity_poly.pdbx_strand_id
1 'polypeptide(L)'
;MSVLFQSLLQRGGKEQMQLLSYFVRSMNMDQLFLFLAGDYKMMPAATKGIALYEVFLHPQTVARISSGRLLPQKDMRLANEIAKLTAAYLEHQNWQPSRAERADDASGGQAEPGSIEPGSIEPGSIEPLSIEPLSIEPLSIEPLSIEPVQGDSVQDQPVGIDSVGIDSVSNDLERVDDQRPLVPLPANYLFDAVVTDLRLVTAAKLAEKQEQYDPGKTPTENLPGGAMNEAQRRFVDQIWVPKIRPYLVSAGFRSIASVA
;
A
#
# COMPACT_ATOMS: atom_id res chain seq x y z
N MET A 1 -32.87 5.36 11.62
CA MET A 1 -32.23 6.28 10.64
C MET A 1 -31.19 5.49 9.90
N SER A 2 -31.25 5.44 8.56
CA SER A 2 -30.19 4.82 7.77
C SER A 2 -28.93 5.66 7.90
N VAL A 3 -27.80 5.04 8.24
CA VAL A 3 -26.51 5.73 8.35
C VAL A 3 -25.66 5.38 7.14
N LEU A 4 -25.09 6.39 6.49
CA LEU A 4 -24.23 6.16 5.35
C LEU A 4 -22.89 5.55 5.80
N PHE A 5 -22.47 4.45 5.17
CA PHE A 5 -21.18 3.82 5.47
C PHE A 5 -20.02 4.81 5.30
N GLN A 6 -20.07 5.68 4.29
CA GLN A 6 -19.06 6.72 4.11
C GLN A 6 -18.94 7.63 5.32
N SER A 7 -20.05 8.02 5.94
CA SER A 7 -20.03 8.86 7.14
C SER A 7 -19.39 8.15 8.32
N LEU A 8 -19.64 6.85 8.50
CA LEU A 8 -19.00 6.06 9.55
C LEU A 8 -17.50 5.86 9.31
N LEU A 9 -17.10 5.63 8.06
CA LEU A 9 -15.71 5.46 7.69
C LEU A 9 -14.91 6.77 7.87
N GLN A 10 -15.52 7.93 7.64
CA GLN A 10 -14.89 9.24 7.81
C GLN A 10 -14.74 9.67 9.27
N ARG A 11 -15.61 9.19 10.17
CA ARG A 11 -15.55 9.53 11.60
C ARG A 11 -14.30 8.99 12.30
N GLY A 12 -13.67 7.96 11.75
CA GLY A 12 -12.54 7.30 12.39
C GLY A 12 -12.94 6.48 13.63
N GLY A 13 -11.95 5.95 14.34
CA GLY A 13 -12.15 5.39 15.68
C GLY A 13 -12.99 4.12 15.74
N LYS A 14 -13.85 4.03 16.77
CA LYS A 14 -14.57 2.79 17.11
C LYS A 14 -15.61 2.43 16.06
N GLU A 15 -16.39 3.38 15.58
CA GLU A 15 -17.44 3.13 14.58
C GLU A 15 -16.87 2.68 13.25
N GLN A 16 -15.77 3.30 12.80
CA GLN A 16 -15.03 2.86 11.62
C GLN A 16 -14.53 1.42 11.80
N MET A 17 -13.87 1.13 12.93
CA MET A 17 -13.35 -0.21 13.22
C MET A 17 -14.47 -1.26 13.24
N GLN A 18 -15.61 -0.96 13.88
CA GLN A 18 -16.75 -1.86 13.91
C GLN A 18 -17.34 -2.09 12.51
N LEU A 19 -17.43 -1.06 11.68
CA LEU A 19 -17.90 -1.20 10.31
C LEU A 19 -16.94 -2.04 9.45
N LEU A 20 -15.62 -1.84 9.60
CA LEU A 20 -14.62 -2.66 8.91
C LEU A 20 -14.66 -4.12 9.37
N SER A 21 -14.81 -4.37 10.67
CA SER A 21 -15.03 -5.73 11.22
C SER A 21 -16.31 -6.35 10.69
N TYR A 22 -17.38 -5.56 10.53
CA TYR A 22 -18.61 -6.05 9.91
C TYR A 22 -18.38 -6.42 8.45
N PHE A 23 -17.63 -5.62 7.67
CA PHE A 23 -17.31 -5.98 6.28
C PHE A 23 -16.55 -7.29 6.18
N VAL A 24 -15.58 -7.52 7.06
CA VAL A 24 -14.81 -8.77 7.09
C VAL A 24 -15.70 -9.96 7.44
N ARG A 25 -16.46 -9.87 8.53
CA ARG A 25 -17.32 -10.96 9.01
C ARG A 25 -18.48 -11.29 8.07
N SER A 26 -19.00 -10.27 7.37
CA SER A 26 -20.04 -10.44 6.34
C SER A 26 -19.46 -10.81 4.96
N MET A 27 -18.15 -11.01 4.86
CA MET A 27 -17.43 -11.25 3.60
C MET A 27 -17.73 -10.19 2.52
N ASN A 28 -17.94 -8.95 2.94
CA ASN A 28 -18.22 -7.81 2.07
C ASN A 28 -16.91 -7.17 1.56
N MET A 29 -16.14 -7.94 0.79
CA MET A 29 -14.81 -7.54 0.32
C MET A 29 -14.86 -6.31 -0.61
N ASP A 30 -15.97 -6.10 -1.30
CA ASP A 30 -16.16 -4.92 -2.15
C ASP A 30 -16.04 -3.61 -1.37
N GLN A 31 -16.72 -3.52 -0.23
CA GLN A 31 -16.71 -2.30 0.60
C GLN A 31 -15.38 -2.12 1.31
N LEU A 32 -14.76 -3.22 1.73
CA LEU A 32 -13.42 -3.18 2.30
C LEU A 32 -12.39 -2.70 1.26
N PHE A 33 -12.41 -3.24 0.05
CA PHE A 33 -11.54 -2.78 -1.04
C PHE A 33 -11.75 -1.31 -1.35
N LEU A 34 -13.01 -0.85 -1.48
CA LEU A 34 -13.30 0.56 -1.74
C LEU A 34 -12.74 1.49 -0.65
N PHE A 35 -12.80 1.07 0.60
CA PHE A 35 -12.20 1.80 1.72
C PHE A 35 -10.67 1.86 1.61
N LEU A 36 -10.01 0.71 1.41
CA LEU A 36 -8.55 0.63 1.33
C LEU A 36 -7.99 1.29 0.06
N ALA A 37 -8.71 1.26 -1.06
CA ALA A 37 -8.36 1.99 -2.26
C ALA A 37 -8.43 3.51 -2.04
N GLY A 38 -9.35 3.99 -1.19
CA GLY A 38 -9.39 5.38 -0.75
C GLY A 38 -8.16 5.77 0.08
N ASP A 39 -7.74 4.91 1.01
CA ASP A 39 -6.52 5.09 1.79
C ASP A 39 -5.26 5.12 0.90
N TYR A 40 -5.16 4.20 -0.06
CA TYR A 40 -4.11 4.20 -1.08
C TYR A 40 -4.08 5.50 -1.89
N LYS A 41 -5.24 6.01 -2.31
CA LYS A 41 -5.32 7.24 -3.12
C LYS A 41 -4.77 8.46 -2.38
N MET A 42 -4.94 8.52 -1.06
CA MET A 42 -4.43 9.61 -0.23
C MET A 42 -2.92 9.50 0.03
N MET A 43 -2.42 8.27 0.19
CA MET A 43 -1.01 8.02 0.48
C MET A 43 -0.55 6.77 -0.30
N PRO A 44 -0.22 6.94 -1.59
CA PRO A 44 0.18 5.82 -2.45
C PRO A 44 1.54 5.29 -2.01
N ALA A 45 1.67 3.96 -2.00
CA ALA A 45 2.90 3.26 -1.73
C ALA A 45 2.94 1.97 -2.53
N ALA A 46 4.14 1.53 -2.93
CA ALA A 46 4.32 0.32 -3.73
C ALA A 46 3.70 -0.90 -3.06
N THR A 47 4.01 -1.10 -1.78
CA THR A 47 3.47 -2.18 -0.93
C THR A 47 1.95 -2.17 -0.86
N LYS A 48 1.32 -1.01 -0.72
CA LYS A 48 -0.15 -0.88 -0.69
C LYS A 48 -0.77 -1.26 -2.03
N GLY A 49 -0.17 -0.83 -3.14
CA GLY A 49 -0.64 -1.17 -4.49
C GLY A 49 -0.58 -2.67 -4.75
N ILE A 50 0.57 -3.28 -4.44
CA ILE A 50 0.80 -4.73 -4.58
C ILE A 50 -0.20 -5.50 -3.71
N ALA A 51 -0.33 -5.14 -2.43
CA ALA A 51 -1.23 -5.84 -1.51
C ALA A 51 -2.71 -5.71 -1.91
N LEU A 52 -3.16 -4.54 -2.39
CA LEU A 52 -4.53 -4.38 -2.92
C LEU A 52 -4.78 -5.30 -4.11
N TYR A 53 -3.81 -5.41 -5.02
CA TYR A 53 -3.94 -6.29 -6.17
C TYR A 53 -3.99 -7.77 -5.76
N GLU A 54 -3.03 -8.23 -4.97
CA GLU A 54 -2.92 -9.63 -4.58
C GLU A 54 -4.11 -10.11 -3.74
N VAL A 55 -4.57 -9.29 -2.80
CA VAL A 55 -5.65 -9.66 -1.90
C VAL A 55 -7.01 -9.62 -2.60
N PHE A 56 -7.28 -8.64 -3.46
CA PHE A 56 -8.65 -8.39 -3.94
C PHE A 56 -8.84 -8.64 -5.44
N LEU A 57 -7.80 -8.53 -6.25
CA LEU A 57 -7.91 -8.47 -7.71
C LEU A 57 -7.29 -9.69 -8.40
N HIS A 58 -6.32 -10.36 -7.77
CA HIS A 58 -5.63 -11.51 -8.34
C HIS A 58 -6.61 -12.65 -8.69
N PRO A 59 -6.45 -13.35 -9.83
CA PRO A 59 -7.37 -14.37 -10.28
C PRO A 59 -7.71 -15.48 -9.26
N GLN A 60 -6.75 -15.83 -8.41
CA GLN A 60 -6.83 -16.95 -7.47
C GLN A 60 -7.08 -16.52 -6.03
N THR A 61 -7.31 -15.23 -5.76
CA THR A 61 -7.54 -14.78 -4.38
C THR A 61 -8.91 -15.19 -3.85
N VAL A 62 -8.95 -15.52 -2.57
CA VAL A 62 -10.16 -15.88 -1.81
C VAL A 62 -10.96 -14.67 -1.36
N ALA A 63 -10.33 -13.50 -1.22
CA ALA A 63 -10.98 -12.24 -0.85
C ALA A 63 -11.35 -11.38 -2.07
N ARG A 64 -11.60 -12.04 -3.20
CA ARG A 64 -11.82 -11.38 -4.48
C ARG A 64 -13.06 -10.49 -4.45
N ILE A 65 -12.96 -9.30 -5.03
CA ILE A 65 -14.10 -8.41 -5.23
C ILE A 65 -15.02 -8.89 -6.36
N SER A 66 -16.26 -8.43 -6.33
CA SER A 66 -17.31 -8.76 -7.30
C SER A 66 -17.14 -8.08 -8.68
N SER A 67 -16.10 -7.25 -8.90
CA SER A 67 -15.89 -6.61 -10.21
C SER A 67 -15.59 -7.66 -11.28
N GLY A 68 -16.40 -7.71 -12.33
CA GLY A 68 -16.32 -8.77 -13.34
C GLY A 68 -15.62 -8.37 -14.64
N ARG A 69 -15.39 -7.06 -14.90
CA ARG A 69 -14.97 -6.54 -16.21
C ARG A 69 -13.52 -6.07 -16.26
N LEU A 70 -13.00 -5.52 -15.16
CA LEU A 70 -11.68 -4.89 -15.09
C LEU A 70 -10.65 -5.69 -14.27
N LEU A 71 -11.01 -6.92 -13.88
CA LEU A 71 -10.07 -7.81 -13.22
C LEU A 71 -9.13 -8.48 -14.24
N PRO A 72 -7.89 -8.84 -13.83
CA PRO A 72 -6.97 -9.63 -14.64
C PRO A 72 -7.67 -10.89 -15.18
N GLN A 73 -7.40 -11.19 -16.46
CA GLN A 73 -8.14 -12.02 -17.45
C GLN A 73 -8.85 -11.22 -18.55
N LYS A 74 -9.24 -9.96 -18.28
CA LYS A 74 -9.92 -9.09 -19.27
C LYS A 74 -9.16 -7.79 -19.57
N ASP A 75 -8.45 -7.25 -18.58
CA ASP A 75 -7.54 -6.12 -18.74
C ASP A 75 -6.23 -6.43 -18.02
N MET A 76 -5.13 -6.46 -18.78
CA MET A 76 -3.79 -6.75 -18.28
C MET A 76 -3.01 -5.48 -17.92
N ARG A 77 -3.53 -4.27 -18.18
CA ARG A 77 -2.81 -3.02 -17.90
C ARG A 77 -2.47 -2.88 -16.43
N LEU A 78 -3.47 -3.06 -15.56
CA LEU A 78 -3.27 -3.01 -14.11
C LEU A 78 -2.30 -4.10 -13.64
N ALA A 79 -2.45 -5.33 -14.14
CA ALA A 79 -1.55 -6.43 -13.80
C ALA A 79 -0.09 -6.14 -14.20
N ASN A 80 0.12 -5.56 -15.39
CA ASN A 80 1.45 -5.19 -15.88
C ASN A 80 2.08 -4.06 -15.05
N GLU A 81 1.29 -3.05 -14.67
CA GLU A 81 1.77 -1.97 -13.78
C GLU A 81 2.15 -2.51 -12.39
N ILE A 82 1.34 -3.42 -11.83
CA ILE A 82 1.66 -4.10 -10.57
C ILE A 82 2.92 -4.96 -10.72
N ALA A 83 3.11 -5.66 -11.84
CA ALA A 83 4.30 -6.47 -12.07
C ALA A 83 5.59 -5.63 -12.10
N LYS A 84 5.57 -4.48 -12.79
CA LYS A 84 6.71 -3.54 -12.79
C LYS A 84 7.02 -3.02 -11.38
N LEU A 85 5.97 -2.62 -10.66
CA LEU A 85 6.09 -2.11 -9.30
C LEU A 85 6.65 -3.17 -8.33
N THR A 86 6.21 -4.42 -8.48
CA THR A 86 6.68 -5.57 -7.71
C THR A 86 8.16 -5.84 -8.00
N ALA A 87 8.56 -5.85 -9.28
CA ALA A 87 9.96 -6.04 -9.67
C ALA A 87 10.87 -4.97 -9.05
N ALA A 88 10.49 -3.69 -9.14
CA ALA A 88 11.27 -2.60 -8.56
C ALA A 88 11.32 -2.66 -7.01
N TYR A 89 10.22 -3.08 -6.38
CA TYR A 89 10.19 -3.26 -4.92
C TYR A 89 11.12 -4.38 -4.45
N LEU A 90 11.10 -5.53 -5.15
CA LEU A 90 11.98 -6.66 -4.86
C LEU A 90 13.44 -6.30 -5.12
N GLU A 91 13.75 -5.59 -6.21
CA GLU A 91 15.10 -5.11 -6.49
C GLU A 91 15.62 -4.21 -5.36
N HIS A 92 14.81 -3.26 -4.88
CA HIS A 92 15.18 -2.42 -3.74
C HIS A 92 15.38 -3.24 -2.46
N GLN A 93 14.54 -4.24 -2.17
CA GLN A 93 14.68 -5.08 -0.98
C GLN A 93 15.93 -5.98 -1.02
N ASN A 94 16.24 -6.51 -2.20
CA ASN A 94 17.34 -7.44 -2.40
C ASN A 94 18.64 -6.72 -2.78
N TRP A 95 18.63 -5.40 -2.87
CA TRP A 95 19.81 -4.62 -3.26
C TRP A 95 20.94 -4.79 -2.24
N GLN A 96 22.12 -5.10 -2.78
CA GLN A 96 23.37 -5.11 -2.03
C GLN A 96 24.29 -4.07 -2.67
N PRO A 97 24.96 -3.21 -1.87
CA PRO A 97 25.95 -2.31 -2.42
C PRO A 97 27.04 -3.15 -3.09
N SER A 98 27.30 -2.89 -4.36
CA SER A 98 28.51 -3.38 -5.02
C SER A 98 29.69 -2.94 -4.16
N ARG A 99 30.36 -3.89 -3.50
CA ARG A 99 31.62 -3.61 -2.80
C ARG A 99 32.56 -3.09 -3.88
N ALA A 100 32.73 -1.78 -3.96
CA ALA A 100 33.80 -1.18 -4.74
C ALA A 100 35.06 -1.93 -4.31
N GLU A 101 35.68 -2.66 -5.24
CA GLU A 101 37.04 -3.12 -5.08
C GLU A 101 37.82 -1.88 -4.66
N ARG A 102 38.24 -1.84 -3.39
CA ARG A 102 39.28 -0.91 -2.97
C ARG A 102 40.50 -1.36 -3.75
N ALA A 103 40.72 -0.74 -4.90
CA ALA A 103 41.96 -0.81 -5.63
C ALA A 103 42.98 0.06 -4.88
N ASP A 104 43.32 -0.33 -3.66
CA ASP A 104 44.49 0.16 -2.95
C ASP A 104 45.12 -1.05 -2.25
N ASP A 105 46.34 -1.36 -2.68
CA ASP A 105 47.26 -2.38 -2.17
C ASP A 105 46.99 -3.86 -2.49
N ALA A 106 47.25 -4.24 -3.75
CA ALA A 106 48.07 -5.44 -4.02
C ALA A 106 48.72 -5.35 -5.42
N SER A 107 50.04 -5.31 -5.42
CA SER A 107 50.88 -5.42 -6.60
C SER A 107 50.65 -6.75 -7.35
N GLY A 108 50.41 -6.66 -8.66
CA GLY A 108 50.87 -7.63 -9.65
C GLY A 108 49.85 -8.63 -10.22
N GLY A 109 49.61 -8.55 -11.53
CA GLY A 109 49.32 -9.74 -12.35
C GLY A 109 48.16 -9.65 -13.34
N GLN A 110 48.46 -9.21 -14.56
CA GLN A 110 47.87 -9.60 -15.87
C GLN A 110 46.34 -9.60 -16.10
N ALA A 111 45.95 -8.79 -17.09
CA ALA A 111 44.67 -8.79 -17.77
C ALA A 111 44.45 -10.03 -18.66
N GLU A 112 43.20 -10.49 -18.73
CA GLU A 112 42.56 -11.11 -19.90
C GLU A 112 41.04 -10.79 -19.80
N PRO A 113 40.41 -10.07 -20.75
CA PRO A 113 38.97 -9.89 -20.74
C PRO A 113 38.30 -11.07 -21.47
N GLY A 114 37.60 -11.92 -20.72
CA GLY A 114 36.74 -12.96 -21.29
C GLY A 114 35.47 -12.35 -21.90
N SER A 115 35.37 -12.36 -23.22
CA SER A 115 34.16 -12.03 -23.98
C SER A 115 33.06 -13.06 -23.70
N ILE A 116 31.89 -12.63 -23.22
CA ILE A 116 30.68 -13.47 -23.13
C ILE A 116 29.62 -12.86 -24.05
N GLU A 117 29.30 -13.56 -25.13
CA GLU A 117 28.20 -13.23 -26.04
C GLU A 117 26.83 -13.35 -25.34
N PRO A 118 25.84 -12.51 -25.65
CA PRO A 118 24.50 -12.64 -25.08
C PRO A 118 23.75 -13.80 -25.74
N GLY A 119 23.61 -14.91 -25.01
CA GLY A 119 22.70 -16.01 -25.35
C GLY A 119 21.24 -15.62 -25.11
N SER A 120 20.40 -15.81 -26.13
CA SER A 120 18.95 -15.59 -26.12
C SER A 120 18.24 -16.48 -25.07
N ILE A 121 17.44 -15.88 -24.19
CA ILE A 121 16.62 -16.61 -23.20
C ILE A 121 15.15 -16.49 -23.61
N GLU A 122 14.53 -17.61 -24.00
CA GLU A 122 13.08 -17.71 -24.20
C GLU A 122 12.35 -17.63 -22.85
N PRO A 123 11.15 -17.02 -22.77
CA PRO A 123 10.44 -16.85 -21.50
C PRO A 123 9.83 -18.19 -21.03
N GLY A 124 10.46 -18.80 -20.03
CA GLY A 124 9.89 -19.89 -19.24
C GLY A 124 8.87 -19.40 -18.21
N SER A 125 7.76 -20.13 -18.09
CA SER A 125 6.66 -19.88 -17.16
C SER A 125 7.13 -19.89 -15.69
N ILE A 126 6.82 -18.83 -14.93
CA ILE A 126 7.15 -18.73 -13.51
C ILE A 126 5.91 -19.12 -12.67
N GLU A 127 6.02 -20.17 -11.87
CA GLU A 127 5.05 -20.52 -10.82
C GLU A 127 5.22 -19.61 -9.59
N PRO A 128 4.14 -19.23 -8.88
CA PRO A 128 4.23 -18.29 -7.76
C PRO A 128 4.90 -18.94 -6.54
N LEU A 129 5.96 -18.31 -6.03
CA LEU A 129 6.64 -18.65 -4.78
C LEU A 129 5.80 -18.23 -3.57
N SER A 130 5.56 -19.16 -2.64
CA SER A 130 5.05 -18.86 -1.29
C SER A 130 6.17 -18.24 -0.45
N ILE A 131 5.95 -17.05 0.10
CA ILE A 131 6.88 -16.39 1.02
C ILE A 131 6.23 -16.31 2.40
N GLU A 132 6.87 -16.90 3.40
CA GLU A 132 6.51 -16.74 4.82
C GLU A 132 7.01 -15.38 5.33
N PRO A 133 6.23 -14.63 6.14
CA PRO A 133 6.64 -13.30 6.59
C PRO A 133 7.74 -13.37 7.66
N LEU A 134 8.89 -12.75 7.39
CA LEU A 134 9.93 -12.49 8.38
C LEU A 134 9.60 -11.23 9.20
N SER A 135 9.76 -11.34 10.51
CA SER A 135 9.48 -10.30 11.50
C SER A 135 10.56 -9.20 11.46
N ILE A 136 10.16 -7.94 11.39
CA ILE A 136 11.07 -6.77 11.43
C ILE A 136 10.78 -5.98 12.72
N GLU A 137 11.83 -5.70 13.50
CA GLU A 137 11.77 -4.83 14.68
C GLU A 137 11.75 -3.34 14.27
N PRO A 138 10.94 -2.48 14.92
CA PRO A 138 10.86 -1.08 14.56
C PRO A 138 12.08 -0.28 15.07
N LEU A 139 12.75 0.45 14.16
CA LEU A 139 13.72 1.48 14.53
C LEU A 139 12.99 2.75 15.02
N SER A 140 13.37 3.22 16.21
CA SER A 140 12.85 4.44 16.84
C SER A 140 13.53 5.67 16.26
N ILE A 141 12.77 6.66 15.81
CA ILE A 141 13.27 7.98 15.40
C ILE A 141 12.74 9.00 16.42
N GLU A 142 13.65 9.72 17.09
CA GLU A 142 13.31 10.79 18.03
C GLU A 142 12.80 12.04 17.27
N PRO A 143 11.74 12.72 17.73
CA PRO A 143 11.23 13.91 17.08
C PRO A 143 12.09 15.14 17.39
N LEU A 144 12.53 15.86 16.35
CA LEU A 144 13.09 17.20 16.48
C LEU A 144 11.99 18.21 16.80
N SER A 145 12.15 18.91 17.92
CA SER A 145 11.25 19.96 18.40
C SER A 145 11.49 21.26 17.62
N ILE A 146 10.44 21.81 17.00
CA ILE A 146 10.48 23.12 16.33
C ILE A 146 9.56 24.06 17.14
N GLU A 147 10.12 25.13 17.70
CA GLU A 147 9.36 26.14 18.44
C GLU A 147 8.56 27.03 17.47
N PRO A 148 7.28 27.34 17.73
CA PRO A 148 6.51 28.26 16.90
C PRO A 148 6.79 29.72 17.29
N VAL A 149 7.27 30.53 16.34
CA VAL A 149 7.33 31.99 16.48
C VAL A 149 5.94 32.56 16.20
N GLN A 150 5.36 33.22 17.21
CA GLN A 150 4.08 33.95 17.11
C GLN A 150 4.21 35.12 16.14
N GLY A 151 3.18 35.30 15.30
CA GLY A 151 3.06 36.43 14.39
C GLY A 151 2.55 37.68 15.09
N ASP A 152 3.02 38.83 14.59
CA ASP A 152 2.26 40.07 14.66
C ASP A 152 2.40 40.82 13.33
N SER A 153 1.32 41.46 12.89
CA SER A 153 1.13 42.09 11.58
C SER A 153 1.47 43.57 11.63
N VAL A 154 2.17 44.15 10.63
CA VAL A 154 1.91 45.52 10.10
C VAL A 154 2.45 45.67 8.66
N GLN A 155 1.68 46.35 7.80
CA GLN A 155 2.01 46.80 6.43
C GLN A 155 3.04 47.94 6.40
N ASP A 156 3.93 47.99 5.39
CA ASP A 156 4.05 49.11 4.40
C ASP A 156 5.29 49.01 3.48
N GLN A 157 5.05 49.23 2.18
CA GLN A 157 5.90 49.79 1.09
C GLN A 157 7.28 49.16 0.72
N PRO A 158 7.64 49.10 -0.59
CA PRO A 158 8.92 48.54 -1.04
C PRO A 158 10.03 49.60 -1.07
N VAL A 159 11.18 49.30 -0.46
CA VAL A 159 12.41 50.09 -0.61
C VAL A 159 13.51 49.16 -1.13
N GLY A 160 14.03 49.51 -2.31
CA GLY A 160 15.15 48.81 -2.93
C GLY A 160 16.45 49.04 -2.17
N ILE A 161 17.24 47.98 -2.03
CA ILE A 161 18.64 48.04 -1.63
C ILE A 161 19.40 46.95 -2.37
N ASP A 162 20.43 47.40 -3.08
CA ASP A 162 21.38 46.61 -3.85
C ASP A 162 22.21 45.65 -2.97
N SER A 163 22.35 44.43 -3.50
CA SER A 163 23.46 43.47 -3.37
C SER A 163 24.45 43.58 -2.20
N VAL A 164 24.49 42.53 -1.36
CA VAL A 164 25.76 41.99 -0.85
C VAL A 164 25.70 40.46 -0.95
N GLY A 165 26.59 39.89 -1.77
CA GLY A 165 26.77 38.46 -1.87
C GLY A 165 27.24 37.88 -0.54
N ILE A 166 26.42 37.02 0.04
CA ILE A 166 26.87 36.08 1.06
C ILE A 166 27.36 34.84 0.31
N ASP A 167 28.68 34.67 0.29
CA ASP A 167 29.32 33.42 -0.10
C ASP A 167 28.62 32.28 0.64
N SER A 168 27.91 31.46 -0.13
CA SER A 168 27.39 30.21 0.36
C SER A 168 28.58 29.36 0.73
N VAL A 169 28.82 29.25 2.04
CA VAL A 169 29.64 28.19 2.61
C VAL A 169 29.07 26.87 2.08
N SER A 170 29.77 26.30 1.10
CA SER A 170 29.59 24.92 0.67
C SER A 170 29.79 24.05 1.89
N ASN A 171 28.69 23.63 2.50
CA ASN A 171 28.70 22.40 3.26
C ASN A 171 28.95 21.29 2.24
N ASP A 172 30.22 20.92 2.07
CA ASP A 172 30.64 19.60 1.64
C ASP A 172 30.14 18.58 2.67
N LEU A 173 28.83 18.35 2.65
CA LEU A 173 28.25 17.10 3.11
C LEU A 173 28.58 16.10 2.01
N GLU A 174 29.62 15.31 2.25
CA GLU A 174 29.98 14.14 1.45
C GLU A 174 28.70 13.38 1.09
N ARG A 175 28.31 13.55 -0.16
CA ARG A 175 27.21 12.85 -0.78
C ARG A 175 27.69 11.42 -0.97
N VAL A 176 27.51 10.59 0.06
CA VAL A 176 27.42 9.15 -0.14
C VAL A 176 26.26 8.97 -1.10
N ASP A 177 26.54 8.85 -2.40
CA ASP A 177 25.54 8.47 -3.38
C ASP A 177 25.06 7.08 -2.96
N ASP A 178 23.94 7.04 -2.23
CA ASP A 178 23.23 5.81 -1.93
C ASP A 178 22.69 5.31 -3.27
N GLN A 179 23.48 4.48 -3.95
CA GLN A 179 23.17 3.91 -5.26
C GLN A 179 22.02 2.89 -5.20
N ARG A 180 21.31 2.78 -4.07
CA ARG A 180 20.15 1.92 -3.94
C ARG A 180 19.06 2.31 -4.95
N PRO A 181 18.58 1.38 -5.78
CA PRO A 181 17.48 1.63 -6.70
C PRO A 181 16.24 2.08 -5.94
N LEU A 182 15.71 3.27 -6.25
CA LEU A 182 14.50 3.77 -5.61
C LEU A 182 13.27 3.00 -6.12
N VAL A 183 12.36 2.66 -5.20
CA VAL A 183 11.06 2.11 -5.59
C VAL A 183 10.20 3.24 -6.17
N PRO A 184 9.67 3.09 -7.40
CA PRO A 184 8.84 4.12 -8.01
C PRO A 184 7.55 4.32 -7.20
N LEU A 185 7.19 5.58 -6.98
CA LEU A 185 5.89 5.92 -6.40
C LEU A 185 4.78 5.57 -7.39
N PRO A 186 3.85 4.66 -7.05
CA PRO A 186 2.80 4.30 -7.99
C PRO A 186 1.76 5.42 -8.12
N ALA A 187 1.08 5.46 -9.27
CA ALA A 187 0.01 6.43 -9.50
C ALA A 187 -1.10 6.29 -8.46
N ASN A 188 -1.56 7.40 -7.87
CA ASN A 188 -2.67 7.39 -6.90
C ASN A 188 -4.01 6.96 -7.51
N TYR A 189 -4.17 7.08 -8.84
CA TYR A 189 -5.35 6.67 -9.61
C TYR A 189 -5.29 5.22 -10.12
N LEU A 190 -4.28 4.43 -9.71
CA LEU A 190 -4.06 3.06 -10.20
C LEU A 190 -5.32 2.17 -10.15
N PHE A 191 -6.19 2.38 -9.16
CA PHE A 191 -7.42 1.61 -8.96
C PHE A 191 -8.71 2.33 -9.36
N ASP A 192 -8.66 3.55 -9.90
CA ASP A 192 -9.85 4.38 -10.13
C ASP A 192 -10.86 3.71 -11.09
N ALA A 193 -10.37 3.01 -12.12
CA ALA A 193 -11.22 2.27 -13.05
C ALA A 193 -11.97 1.13 -12.33
N VAL A 194 -11.26 0.34 -11.51
CA VAL A 194 -11.83 -0.75 -10.70
C VAL A 194 -12.83 -0.21 -9.69
N VAL A 195 -12.49 0.87 -8.99
CA VAL A 195 -13.37 1.55 -8.03
C VAL A 195 -14.66 2.03 -8.70
N THR A 196 -14.56 2.58 -9.91
CA THR A 196 -15.72 3.06 -10.67
C THR A 196 -16.64 1.92 -11.07
N ASP A 197 -16.10 0.85 -11.67
CA ASP A 197 -16.87 -0.35 -12.04
C ASP A 197 -17.52 -0.99 -10.79
N LEU A 198 -16.76 -1.13 -9.70
CA LEU A 198 -17.24 -1.74 -8.48
C LEU A 198 -18.39 -0.96 -7.84
N ARG A 199 -18.32 0.38 -7.82
CA ARG A 199 -19.42 1.24 -7.33
C ARG A 199 -20.69 1.05 -8.15
N LEU A 200 -20.58 0.91 -9.47
CA LEU A 200 -21.73 0.68 -10.34
C LEU A 200 -22.40 -0.67 -10.06
N VAL A 201 -21.62 -1.75 -9.93
CA VAL A 201 -22.18 -3.10 -9.77
C VAL A 201 -22.63 -3.42 -8.34
N THR A 202 -22.13 -2.70 -7.34
CA THR A 202 -22.46 -2.98 -5.92
C THR A 202 -23.47 -2.02 -5.31
N ALA A 203 -23.88 -0.95 -6.00
CA ALA A 203 -24.76 0.10 -5.46
C ALA A 203 -26.06 -0.43 -4.83
N ALA A 204 -26.77 -1.35 -5.49
CA ALA A 204 -28.03 -1.89 -4.98
C ALA A 204 -27.82 -2.73 -3.70
N LYS A 205 -26.83 -3.63 -3.72
CA LYS A 205 -26.48 -4.46 -2.55
C LYS A 205 -25.98 -3.61 -1.38
N LEU A 206 -25.31 -2.51 -1.70
CA LEU A 206 -24.81 -1.55 -0.72
C LEU A 206 -25.98 -0.85 -0.03
N ALA A 207 -26.94 -0.31 -0.78
CA ALA A 207 -28.11 0.37 -0.22
C ALA A 207 -28.89 -0.54 0.75
N GLU A 208 -29.16 -1.79 0.34
CA GLU A 208 -29.81 -2.79 1.19
C GLU A 208 -29.04 -3.03 2.51
N LYS A 209 -27.72 -3.23 2.42
CA LYS A 209 -26.87 -3.43 3.61
C LYS A 209 -26.81 -2.20 4.51
N GLN A 210 -26.89 -1.00 3.95
CA GLN A 210 -26.88 0.25 4.73
C GLN A 210 -28.16 0.43 5.54
N GLU A 211 -29.31 0.00 5.02
CA GLU A 211 -30.57 0.04 5.76
C GLU A 211 -30.60 -0.94 6.94
N GLN A 212 -29.92 -2.08 6.80
CA GLN A 212 -29.88 -3.14 7.82
C GLN A 212 -28.82 -2.91 8.90
N TYR A 213 -27.77 -2.13 8.61
CA TYR A 213 -26.68 -1.90 9.55
C TYR A 213 -27.06 -0.93 10.67
N ASP A 214 -26.85 -1.36 11.91
CA ASP A 214 -27.07 -0.58 13.11
C ASP A 214 -25.71 -0.32 13.81
N PRO A 215 -25.23 0.95 13.85
CA PRO A 215 -23.99 1.31 14.54
C PRO A 215 -24.03 1.07 16.05
N GLY A 216 -25.22 0.90 16.65
CA GLY A 216 -25.37 0.56 18.07
C GLY A 216 -25.09 -0.90 18.40
N LYS A 217 -25.02 -1.78 17.37
CA LYS A 217 -24.77 -3.22 17.52
C LYS A 217 -23.32 -3.58 17.25
N THR A 218 -22.87 -4.68 17.82
CA THR A 218 -21.57 -5.26 17.48
C THR A 218 -21.55 -5.74 16.02
N PRO A 219 -20.35 -5.92 15.42
CA PRO A 219 -20.23 -6.44 14.06
C PRO A 219 -20.93 -7.79 13.84
N THR A 220 -20.93 -8.66 14.86
CA THR A 220 -21.55 -9.99 14.79
C THR A 220 -23.08 -9.92 14.91
N GLU A 221 -23.61 -9.04 15.76
CA GLU A 221 -25.07 -8.81 15.89
C GLU A 221 -25.69 -8.17 14.64
N ASN A 222 -24.88 -7.48 13.83
CA ASN A 222 -25.28 -6.95 12.52
C ASN A 222 -25.34 -8.02 11.41
N LEU A 223 -24.88 -9.26 11.67
CA LEU A 223 -24.98 -10.34 10.69
C LEU A 223 -26.39 -10.95 10.67
N PRO A 224 -26.80 -11.57 9.54
CA PRO A 224 -28.02 -12.36 9.50
C PRO A 224 -28.02 -13.45 10.60
N GLY A 225 -29.05 -13.46 11.45
CA GLY A 225 -29.14 -14.38 12.59
C GLY A 225 -28.22 -14.05 13.77
N GLY A 226 -27.52 -12.90 13.75
CA GLY A 226 -26.68 -12.43 14.85
C GLY A 226 -25.41 -13.26 15.09
N ALA A 227 -24.99 -14.06 14.11
CA ALA A 227 -23.80 -14.90 14.20
C ALA A 227 -23.16 -15.15 12.83
N MET A 228 -21.87 -15.49 12.82
CA MET A 228 -21.19 -15.95 11.61
C MET A 228 -21.62 -17.38 11.27
N ASN A 229 -21.94 -17.61 9.99
CA ASN A 229 -22.07 -18.96 9.45
C ASN A 229 -20.69 -19.65 9.35
N GLU A 230 -20.68 -20.95 9.03
CA GLU A 230 -19.45 -21.75 8.95
C GLU A 230 -18.44 -21.18 7.94
N ALA A 231 -18.90 -20.72 6.77
CA ALA A 231 -18.03 -20.17 5.74
C ALA A 231 -17.37 -18.85 6.18
N GLN A 232 -18.16 -17.95 6.79
CA GLN A 232 -17.67 -16.70 7.36
C GLN A 232 -16.66 -16.95 8.47
N ARG A 233 -16.95 -17.89 9.38
CA ARG A 233 -16.05 -18.24 10.47
C ARG A 233 -14.73 -18.81 9.95
N ARG A 234 -14.78 -19.76 9.01
CA ARG A 234 -13.57 -20.29 8.35
C ARG A 234 -12.78 -19.20 7.66
N PHE A 235 -13.44 -18.29 6.92
CA PHE A 235 -12.76 -17.17 6.29
C PHE A 235 -12.06 -16.28 7.32
N VAL A 236 -12.75 -15.88 8.39
CA VAL A 236 -12.18 -15.02 9.42
C VAL A 236 -11.00 -15.70 10.12
N ASP A 237 -11.19 -16.92 10.61
CA ASP A 237 -10.24 -17.60 11.50
C ASP A 237 -9.04 -18.20 10.75
N GLN A 238 -9.24 -18.67 9.51
CA GLN A 238 -8.19 -19.39 8.76
C GLN A 238 -7.54 -18.57 7.64
N ILE A 239 -8.17 -17.46 7.23
CA ILE A 239 -7.72 -16.68 6.08
C ILE A 239 -7.47 -15.23 6.49
N TRP A 240 -8.49 -14.52 7.02
CA TRP A 240 -8.39 -13.11 7.32
C TRP A 240 -7.38 -12.82 8.42
N VAL A 241 -7.63 -13.35 9.62
CA VAL A 241 -6.80 -13.09 10.81
C VAL A 241 -5.34 -13.54 10.62
N PRO A 242 -5.05 -14.77 10.15
CA PRO A 242 -3.68 -15.25 10.08
C PRO A 242 -2.91 -14.83 8.81
N LYS A 243 -3.59 -14.50 7.69
CA LYS A 243 -2.92 -14.26 6.40
C LYS A 243 -3.15 -12.85 5.86
N ILE A 244 -4.41 -12.50 5.58
CA ILE A 244 -4.72 -11.25 4.86
C ILE A 244 -4.45 -10.02 5.72
N ARG A 245 -4.92 -10.02 6.97
CA ARG A 245 -4.77 -8.89 7.89
C ARG A 245 -3.31 -8.52 8.14
N PRO A 246 -2.41 -9.43 8.58
CA PRO A 246 -1.02 -9.06 8.81
C PRO A 246 -0.33 -8.56 7.54
N TYR A 247 -0.65 -9.14 6.38
CA TYR A 247 -0.10 -8.70 5.10
C TYR A 247 -0.52 -7.27 4.71
N LEU A 248 -1.81 -6.95 4.83
CA LEU A 248 -2.30 -5.60 4.58
C LEU A 248 -1.74 -4.58 5.61
N VAL A 249 -1.58 -4.99 6.88
CA VAL A 249 -0.96 -4.14 7.91
C VAL A 249 0.51 -3.87 7.58
N SER A 250 1.29 -4.89 7.22
CA SER A 250 2.70 -4.73 6.83
C SER A 250 2.85 -3.90 5.56
N ALA A 251 1.85 -3.94 4.66
CA ALA A 251 1.80 -3.09 3.49
C ALA A 251 1.51 -1.61 3.81
N GLY A 252 1.03 -1.30 5.01
CA GLY A 252 0.80 0.06 5.50
C GLY A 252 -0.65 0.42 5.81
N PHE A 253 -1.60 -0.52 5.71
CA PHE A 253 -3.02 -0.28 6.03
C PHE A 253 -3.27 -0.42 7.54
N ARG A 254 -2.86 0.58 8.33
CA ARG A 254 -2.97 0.52 9.81
C ARG A 254 -4.41 0.46 10.34
N SER A 255 -5.36 0.99 9.58
CA SER A 255 -6.79 1.01 9.93
C SER A 255 -7.41 -0.38 10.12
N ILE A 256 -6.79 -1.43 9.57
CA ILE A 256 -7.28 -2.81 9.69
C ILE A 256 -6.57 -3.63 10.78
N ALA A 257 -5.61 -3.07 11.51
CA ALA A 257 -4.79 -3.82 12.47
C ALA A 257 -5.61 -4.55 13.54
N SER A 258 -6.69 -3.91 14.00
CA SER A 258 -7.59 -4.44 15.03
C SER A 258 -8.88 -5.05 14.46
N VAL A 259 -8.98 -5.20 13.14
CA VAL A 259 -10.20 -5.71 12.48
C VAL A 259 -10.21 -7.24 12.53
N ALA A 260 -11.28 -7.82 13.07
CA ALA A 260 -11.48 -9.26 13.25
C ALA A 260 -12.95 -9.63 13.05
#